data_AF-A0A0F9KS28-F1
#
_entry.id   AF-A0A0F9KS28-F1
#
_cell.length_a   1.000
_cell.length_b   1.000
_cell.length_c   1.000
_cell.angle_alpha   90.00
_cell.angle_beta   90.00
_cell.angle_gamma   90.00
#
_symmetry.space_group_name_H-M   'P 1'
#
loop_
_entity.id
_entity.type
_entity.pdbx_description
1 polymer ?
#
loop_
_entity_poly.entity_id
_entity_poly.type
_entity_poly.pdbx_seq_one_letter_code
_entity_poly.pdbx_strand_id
1 'polypeptide(L)'
;MPIGLVVMKWDDRAGTEILSKYPEEVFLTEKTLMQVYSTHEYSGESGMISLMIGSLNIASYFTGPENGFYILLLLNLEDDPDAYEEGL
;
A
#
# COMPACT_ATOMS: atom_id res chain seq x y z
N MET A 1 10.51 8.28 -9.31
CA MET A 1 10.78 8.61 -7.89
C MET A 1 9.46 8.57 -7.12
N PRO A 2 9.47 8.18 -5.83
CA PRO A 2 8.24 8.12 -5.05
C PRO A 2 7.56 9.48 -4.94
N ILE A 3 6.24 9.47 -5.16
CA ILE A 3 5.38 10.67 -5.07
C ILE A 3 4.63 10.73 -3.74
N GLY A 4 4.66 9.65 -2.95
CA GLY A 4 4.11 9.64 -1.61
C GLY A 4 4.33 8.33 -0.86
N LEU A 5 4.06 8.37 0.43
CA LEU A 5 4.05 7.25 1.36
C LEU A 5 2.72 7.27 2.12
N VAL A 6 2.09 6.12 2.27
CA VAL A 6 0.86 5.96 3.05
C VAL A 6 1.02 4.77 3.98
N VAL A 7 0.66 4.94 5.25
CA VAL A 7 0.51 3.85 6.20
C VAL A 7 -0.98 3.66 6.44
N MET A 8 -1.47 2.45 6.22
CA MET A 8 -2.86 2.10 6.48
C MET A 8 -2.97 0.83 7.33
N LYS A 9 -4.18 0.59 7.83
CA LYS A 9 -4.56 -0.62 8.54
C LYS A 9 -5.98 -1.04 8.14
N TRP A 10 -6.29 -2.31 8.32
CA TRP A 10 -7.66 -2.82 8.28
C TRP A 10 -8.29 -2.74 9.67
N ASP A 11 -9.47 -2.14 9.75
CA ASP A 11 -10.36 -2.13 10.92
C ASP A 11 -11.61 -2.95 10.61
N ASP A 12 -11.97 -3.90 11.47
CA ASP A 12 -13.09 -4.82 11.25
C ASP A 12 -14.46 -4.14 11.16
N ARG A 13 -14.59 -2.89 11.58
CA ARG A 13 -15.84 -2.12 11.54
C ARG A 13 -15.83 -1.05 10.45
N ALA A 14 -14.72 -0.35 10.30
CA ALA A 14 -14.59 0.79 9.40
C ALA A 14 -13.99 0.41 8.03
N GLY A 15 -13.38 -0.76 7.90
CA GLY A 15 -12.67 -1.19 6.70
C GLY A 15 -11.25 -0.61 6.65
N THR A 16 -10.84 -0.08 5.49
CA THR A 16 -9.49 0.46 5.33
C THR A 16 -9.35 1.84 5.96
N GLU A 17 -8.36 2.01 6.85
CA GLU A 17 -8.06 3.27 7.52
C GLU A 17 -6.64 3.75 7.20
N ILE A 18 -6.49 5.02 6.78
CA ILE A 18 -5.17 5.66 6.63
C ILE A 18 -4.74 6.23 7.98
N LEU A 19 -3.62 5.75 8.50
CA LEU A 19 -3.03 6.20 9.77
C LEU A 19 -2.08 7.38 9.58
N SER A 20 -1.33 7.41 8.47
CA SER A 20 -0.41 8.48 8.14
C SER A 20 -0.17 8.55 6.64
N LYS A 21 0.18 9.73 6.15
CA LYS A 21 0.55 9.95 4.75
C LYS A 21 1.54 11.10 4.62
N TYR A 22 2.41 11.00 3.61
CA TYR A 22 3.32 12.04 3.22
C TYR A 22 3.48 12.07 1.69
N PRO A 23 3.40 13.24 1.03
CA PRO A 23 2.96 14.52 1.60
C PRO A 23 1.47 14.47 2.01
N GLU A 24 1.01 15.44 2.82
CA GLU A 24 -0.36 15.42 3.39
C GLU A 24 -1.45 15.52 2.31
N GLU A 25 -1.11 16.04 1.13
CA GLU A 25 -1.98 16.19 -0.02
C GLU A 25 -2.24 14.86 -0.75
N VAL A 26 -1.50 13.80 -0.43
CA VAL A 26 -1.73 12.47 -0.99
C VAL A 26 -3.18 12.05 -0.71
N PHE A 27 -3.85 11.63 -1.78
CA PHE A 27 -5.21 11.14 -1.72
C PHE A 27 -5.29 9.79 -2.42
N LEU A 28 -5.73 8.77 -1.69
CA LEU A 28 -6.05 7.45 -2.22
C LEU A 28 -7.54 7.20 -2.05
N THR A 29 -8.15 6.61 -3.07
CA THR A 29 -9.56 6.22 -3.00
C THR A 29 -9.71 4.98 -2.11
N GLU A 30 -10.87 4.83 -1.47
CA GLU A 30 -11.22 3.61 -0.72
C GLU A 30 -11.04 2.35 -1.59
N LYS A 31 -11.43 2.43 -2.88
CA LYS A 31 -11.21 1.36 -3.85
C LYS A 31 -9.74 0.96 -3.97
N THR A 32 -8.82 1.93 -4.02
CA THR A 32 -7.37 1.68 -4.09
C THR A 32 -6.88 0.97 -2.84
N LEU A 33 -7.29 1.46 -1.66
CA LEU A 33 -6.92 0.85 -0.37
C LEU A 33 -7.45 -0.59 -0.25
N MET A 34 -8.70 -0.82 -0.66
CA MET A 34 -9.33 -2.13 -0.69
C MET A 34 -8.61 -3.10 -1.63
N GLN A 35 -8.16 -2.64 -2.79
CA GLN A 35 -7.37 -3.46 -3.71
C GLN A 35 -6.07 -3.91 -3.06
N VAL A 36 -5.32 -2.98 -2.45
CA VAL A 36 -4.07 -3.28 -1.72
C VAL A 36 -4.31 -4.32 -0.62
N TYR A 37 -5.33 -4.09 0.22
CA TYR A 37 -5.73 -5.02 1.28
C TYR A 37 -6.02 -6.42 0.71
N SER A 38 -6.92 -6.51 -0.27
CA SER A 38 -7.37 -7.79 -0.83
C SER A 38 -6.26 -8.61 -1.47
N THR A 39 -5.23 -7.96 -2.01
CA THR A 39 -4.09 -8.65 -2.63
C THR A 39 -3.14 -9.23 -1.58
N HIS A 40 -2.91 -8.52 -0.46
CA HIS A 40 -2.14 -9.07 0.67
C HIS A 40 -2.89 -10.19 1.40
N GLU A 41 -4.20 -10.07 1.59
CA GLU A 41 -5.01 -11.13 2.20
C GLU A 41 -5.02 -12.43 1.40
N TYR A 42 -4.71 -12.37 0.10
CA TYR A 42 -4.57 -13.58 -0.72
C TYR A 42 -3.40 -14.46 -0.25
N SER A 43 -2.28 -13.86 0.17
CA SER A 43 -1.16 -14.61 0.76
C SER A 43 -1.39 -14.86 2.25
N GLY A 44 -1.98 -13.89 2.98
CA GLY A 44 -2.16 -13.94 4.43
C GLY A 44 -0.85 -13.89 5.23
N GLU A 45 0.28 -13.63 4.55
CA GLU A 45 1.62 -13.58 5.12
C GLU A 45 2.23 -12.20 4.93
N SER A 46 3.18 -11.84 5.81
CA SER A 46 3.96 -10.62 5.62
C SER A 46 4.74 -10.69 4.30
N GLY A 47 4.84 -9.57 3.60
CA GLY A 47 5.59 -9.53 2.35
C GLY A 47 5.28 -8.31 1.52
N MET A 48 5.99 -8.20 0.40
CA MET A 48 5.81 -7.14 -0.56
C MET A 48 4.93 -7.61 -1.72
N ILE A 49 4.11 -6.69 -2.23
CA ILE A 49 3.43 -6.82 -3.51
C ILE A 49 3.63 -5.55 -4.32
N SER A 50 3.56 -5.72 -5.63
CA SER A 50 3.53 -4.63 -6.60
C SER A 50 2.18 -4.56 -7.28
N LEU A 51 1.61 -3.37 -7.36
CA LEU A 51 0.27 -3.13 -7.89
C LEU A 51 0.29 -1.97 -8.89
N MET A 52 -0.40 -2.15 -10.01
CA MET A 52 -0.72 -1.09 -10.95
C MET A 52 -2.21 -0.78 -10.88
N ILE A 53 -2.56 0.42 -10.41
CA ILE A 53 -3.95 0.86 -10.23
C ILE A 53 -4.18 2.13 -11.04
N GLY A 54 -4.73 1.97 -12.25
CA GLY A 54 -4.91 3.07 -13.19
C GLY A 54 -3.55 3.59 -13.68
N SER A 55 -3.22 4.84 -13.35
CA SER A 55 -1.93 5.47 -13.67
C SER A 55 -0.97 5.55 -12.48
N LEU A 56 -1.26 4.81 -11.41
CA LEU A 56 -0.50 4.80 -10.16
C LEU A 56 0.13 3.42 -9.97
N ASN A 57 1.45 3.37 -9.84
CA ASN A 57 2.16 2.18 -9.39
C ASN A 57 2.30 2.24 -7.86
N ILE A 58 2.16 1.10 -7.19
CA ILE A 58 2.24 0.99 -5.74
C ILE A 58 3.15 -0.19 -5.39
N ALA A 59 4.21 0.10 -4.65
CA ALA A 59 4.96 -0.89 -3.89
C ALA A 59 4.34 -0.95 -2.48
N SER A 60 3.86 -2.12 -2.07
CA SER A 60 3.14 -2.27 -0.80
C SER A 60 3.73 -3.39 0.03
N TYR A 61 4.16 -3.08 1.25
CA TYR A 61 4.61 -4.06 2.23
C TYR A 61 3.56 -4.27 3.32
N PHE A 62 3.16 -5.52 3.55
CA PHE A 62 2.34 -5.91 4.69
C PHE A 62 3.21 -6.49 5.79
N THR A 63 3.07 -5.94 7.00
CA THR A 63 3.82 -6.35 8.20
C THR A 63 3.35 -7.67 8.81
N GLY A 64 2.39 -8.36 8.18
CA GLY A 64 1.82 -9.60 8.66
C GLY A 64 0.70 -9.39 9.69
N PRO A 65 -0.02 -10.47 10.05
CA PRO A 65 -1.22 -10.41 10.89
C PRO A 65 -0.95 -10.00 12.35
N GLU A 66 0.30 -10.09 12.83
CA GLU A 66 0.66 -9.70 14.19
C GLU A 66 0.53 -8.18 14.40
N ASN A 67 1.00 -7.38 13.43
CA ASN A 67 0.98 -5.91 13.52
C ASN A 67 -0.15 -5.31 12.67
N GLY A 68 -0.42 -5.87 11.49
CA GLY A 68 -1.54 -5.50 10.64
C GLY A 68 -1.38 -4.16 9.91
N PHE A 69 -0.16 -3.66 9.73
CA PHE A 69 0.12 -2.44 8.98
C PHE A 69 0.48 -2.74 7.53
N TYR A 70 -0.01 -1.88 6.64
CA TYR A 70 0.37 -1.84 5.23
C TYR A 70 1.12 -0.53 4.98
N ILE A 71 2.31 -0.64 4.40
CA ILE A 71 3.19 0.48 4.05
C ILE A 71 3.19 0.59 2.53
N LEU A 72 2.62 1.68 2.01
CA LEU A 72 2.41 1.88 0.58
C LEU A 72 3.32 3.00 0.10
N LEU A 73 4.23 2.68 -0.81
CA LEU A 73 5.01 3.64 -1.56
C LEU A 73 4.31 3.92 -2.88
N LEU A 74 3.92 5.17 -3.09
CA LEU A 74 3.20 5.63 -4.27
C LEU A 74 4.19 6.09 -5.32
N LEU A 75 4.05 5.57 -6.53
CA LEU A 75 4.99 5.74 -7.62
C LEU A 75 4.26 6.19 -8.89
N ASN A 76 4.98 6.86 -9.79
CA ASN A 76 4.42 7.17 -11.11
C ASN A 76 4.36 5.91 -11.98
N LEU A 77 3.63 5.99 -13.08
CA LEU A 77 3.47 4.87 -14.03
C LEU A 77 4.81 4.37 -14.63
N GLU A 78 5.80 5.26 -14.73
CA GLU A 78 7.12 4.96 -15.30
C GLU A 78 8.08 4.30 -14.30
N ASP A 79 7.74 4.35 -13.01
CA ASP A 79 8.57 3.81 -11.94
C ASP A 79 8.26 2.33 -11.71
N ASP A 80 9.30 1.51 -11.58
CA ASP A 80 9.19 0.09 -11.26
C ASP A 80 8.97 -0.12 -9.75
N PRO A 81 7.82 -0.65 -9.30
CA PRO A 81 7.58 -0.94 -7.89
C PRO A 81 8.45 -2.08 -7.36
N ASP A 82 8.84 -3.05 -8.18
CA ASP A 82 9.65 -4.20 -7.75
C ASP A 82 11.07 -3.77 -7.34
N ALA A 83 11.53 -2.61 -7.83
CA ALA A 83 12.81 -2.02 -7.43
C ALA A 83 12.91 -1.67 -5.92
N TYR A 84 11.79 -1.70 -5.19
CA TYR A 84 11.74 -1.42 -3.76
C TYR A 84 11.63 -2.68 -2.88
N GLU A 85 11.64 -3.89 -3.46
CA GLU A 85 11.44 -5.16 -2.71
C GLU A 85 12.50 -5.41 -1.64
N GLU A 86 13.75 -4.99 -1.87
CA GLU A 86 14.84 -5.14 -0.89
C GLU A 86 14.99 -3.94 0.05
N GLY A 87 14.22 -2.86 -0.17
CA GLY A 87 14.44 -1.57 0.50
C GLY A 87 13.31 -1.11 1.42
N LEU A 88 12.12 -1.72 1.33
CA LEU A 88 10.93 -1.35 2.11
C LEU A 88 10.73 -2.25 3.34
#